data_AF-A0A966UNL2-F1
#
_entry.id   AF-A0A966UNL2-F1
#
_cell.length_a   1.000
_cell.length_b   1.000
_cell.length_c   1.000
_cell.angle_alpha   90.00
_cell.angle_beta   90.00
_cell.angle_gamma   90.00
#
_symmetry.space_group_name_H-M   'P 1'
#
loop_
_entity.id
_entity.type
_entity.pdbx_description
1 polymer ?
#
loop_
_entity_poly.entity_id
_entity_poly.type
_entity_poly.pdbx_seq_one_letter_code
_entity_poly.pdbx_strand_id
1 'polypeptide(L)'
;MAKNTGNKRIPVKHVRDKAKAAYDKKDHCYICGTGEDLELHHFHSITILLDVWAKVNKYDISTDEGILAVRDEFIAEHRTELYDLVRTLCNKHHVNLHKIKNGMV
;
A
#
# COMPACT_ATOMS: atom_id res chain seq x y z
N MET A 1 2.63 -18.31 -20.19
CA MET A 1 3.78 -17.57 -19.63
C MET A 1 3.46 -16.08 -19.69
N ALA A 2 2.95 -15.49 -18.61
CA ALA A 2 2.61 -14.06 -18.61
C ALA A 2 3.91 -13.23 -18.58
N LYS A 3 4.12 -12.41 -19.62
CA LYS A 3 5.20 -11.41 -19.65
C LYS A 3 5.01 -10.45 -18.47
N ASN A 4 5.86 -10.56 -17.46
CA ASN A 4 5.91 -9.62 -16.34
C ASN A 4 6.63 -8.35 -16.82
N THR A 5 5.91 -7.49 -17.54
CA THR A 5 6.43 -6.25 -18.11
C THR A 5 6.54 -5.16 -17.05
N GLY A 6 7.77 -4.96 -16.58
CA GLY A 6 8.30 -3.67 -16.10
C GLY A 6 8.05 -3.34 -14.63
N ASN A 7 9.16 -3.20 -13.89
CA ASN A 7 9.49 -2.50 -12.62
C ASN A 7 8.51 -1.60 -11.85
N LYS A 8 7.24 -1.39 -12.24
CA LYS A 8 6.29 -0.52 -11.53
C LYS A 8 6.02 -0.92 -10.08
N ARG A 9 6.29 -2.17 -9.69
CA ARG A 9 6.17 -2.62 -8.29
C ARG A 9 7.40 -2.31 -7.43
N ILE A 10 8.52 -1.87 -8.00
CA ILE A 10 9.75 -1.62 -7.24
C ILE A 10 9.64 -0.37 -6.35
N PRO A 11 9.17 0.80 -6.82
CA PRO A 11 9.13 2.00 -5.98
C PRO A 11 8.20 1.84 -4.77
N VAL A 12 7.00 1.30 -5.03
CA VAL A 12 6.00 1.03 -3.99
C VAL A 12 6.50 -0.02 -2.98
N LYS A 13 7.34 -0.97 -3.41
CA LYS A 13 7.96 -1.94 -2.50
C LYS A 13 8.87 -1.24 -1.49
N HIS A 14 9.74 -0.34 -1.94
CA HIS A 14 10.64 0.41 -1.03
C HIS A 14 9.89 1.21 0.03
N VAL A 15 8.76 1.82 -0.36
CA VAL A 15 7.87 2.53 0.58
C VAL A 15 7.22 1.55 1.56
N ARG A 16 6.63 0.46 1.06
CA ARG A 16 5.93 -0.52 1.89
C ARG A 16 6.86 -1.22 2.87
N ASP A 17 8.06 -1.61 2.44
CA ASP A 17 9.04 -2.29 3.29
C ASP A 17 9.49 -1.37 4.44
N LYS A 18 9.65 -0.06 4.17
CA LYS A 18 9.93 0.94 5.21
C LYS A 18 8.75 1.13 6.16
N ALA A 19 7.53 1.29 5.63
CA ALA A 19 6.34 1.53 6.44
C ALA A 19 5.92 0.32 7.29
N LYS A 20 6.23 -0.90 6.82
CA LYS A 20 5.85 -2.16 7.49
C LYS A 20 6.32 -2.25 8.93
N ALA A 21 7.47 -1.67 9.25
CA ALA A 21 8.01 -1.65 10.61
C ALA A 21 7.15 -0.88 11.61
N ALA A 22 6.30 0.04 11.14
CA ALA A 22 5.45 0.90 11.97
C ALA A 22 3.96 0.51 11.92
N TYR A 23 3.59 -0.58 11.24
CA TYR A 23 2.21 -1.02 11.18
C TYR A 23 1.76 -1.66 12.50
N ASP A 24 0.66 -1.15 13.03
CA ASP A 24 -0.08 -1.74 14.15
C ASP A 24 -1.06 -2.79 13.60
N LYS A 25 -0.54 -3.99 13.32
CA LYS A 25 -1.36 -5.13 12.90
C LYS A 25 -2.11 -5.67 14.12
N LYS A 26 -3.44 -5.68 14.03
CA LYS A 26 -4.32 -6.23 15.08
C LYS A 26 -4.33 -7.75 15.04
N ASP A 27 -4.75 -8.35 16.14
CA ASP A 27 -4.93 -9.78 16.33
C ASP A 27 -6.30 -10.28 15.84
N HIS A 28 -7.14 -9.39 15.33
CA HIS A 28 -8.47 -9.72 14.81
C HIS A 28 -8.84 -8.92 13.55
N CYS A 29 -9.74 -9.49 12.76
CA CYS A 29 -10.34 -8.84 11.60
C CYS A 29 -11.28 -7.72 12.05
N TYR A 30 -11.12 -6.53 11.48
CA TYR A 30 -11.98 -5.37 11.76
C TYR A 30 -13.46 -5.57 11.42
N ILE A 31 -13.79 -6.49 10.49
CA ILE A 31 -15.18 -6.70 10.03
C ILE A 31 -15.87 -7.81 10.79
N CYS A 32 -15.21 -8.96 11.03
CA CYS A 32 -15.85 -10.13 11.64
C CYS A 32 -15.19 -10.63 12.93
N GLY A 33 -14.12 -9.99 13.40
CA GLY A 33 -13.46 -10.34 14.66
C GLY A 33 -12.65 -11.64 14.66
N THR A 34 -12.56 -12.38 13.54
CA THR A 34 -11.72 -13.61 13.51
C THR A 34 -10.24 -13.27 13.69
N GLY A 35 -9.50 -14.14 14.39
CA GLY A 35 -8.04 -14.06 14.53
C GLY A 35 -7.26 -14.80 13.44
N GLU A 36 -7.96 -15.44 12.50
CA GLU A 36 -7.37 -16.30 11.48
C GLU A 36 -7.13 -15.56 10.15
N ASP A 37 -6.05 -15.94 9.47
CA ASP A 37 -5.72 -15.52 8.10
C ASP A 37 -5.73 -14.00 7.87
N LEU A 38 -5.05 -13.28 8.78
CA LEU A 38 -5.07 -11.82 8.85
C LEU A 38 -4.04 -11.15 7.95
N GLU A 39 -4.49 -10.17 7.19
CA GLU A 39 -3.70 -9.32 6.31
C GLU A 39 -3.97 -7.84 6.58
N LEU A 40 -3.01 -6.97 6.24
CA LEU A 40 -3.22 -5.54 6.31
C LEU A 40 -3.78 -5.02 4.99
N HIS A 41 -4.86 -4.25 5.06
CA HIS A 41 -5.51 -3.64 3.91
C HIS A 41 -5.37 -2.12 3.94
N HIS A 42 -4.83 -1.53 2.88
CA HIS A 42 -4.82 -0.07 2.68
C HIS A 42 -6.11 0.41 2.02
N PHE A 43 -6.74 1.45 2.58
CA PHE A 43 -7.92 2.03 1.95
C PHE A 43 -7.59 2.76 0.64
N HIS A 44 -6.39 3.32 0.54
CA HIS A 44 -5.89 3.97 -0.66
C HIS A 44 -4.85 3.09 -1.36
N SER A 45 -4.86 3.11 -2.69
CA SER A 45 -3.80 2.47 -3.46
C SER A 45 -2.50 3.25 -3.30
N ILE A 46 -1.53 2.70 -2.56
CA ILE A 46 -0.20 3.31 -2.37
C ILE A 46 0.45 3.61 -3.73
N THR A 47 0.25 2.75 -4.73
CA THR A 47 0.76 2.98 -6.08
C THR A 47 0.22 4.27 -6.67
N ILE A 48 -1.09 4.50 -6.57
CA ILE A 48 -1.72 5.72 -7.11
C ILE A 48 -1.25 6.94 -6.32
N LEU A 49 -1.20 6.85 -4.99
CA LEU A 49 -0.72 7.94 -4.13
C LEU A 49 0.72 8.33 -4.50
N LEU A 50 1.62 7.35 -4.59
CA LEU A 50 3.02 7.57 -4.92
C LEU A 50 3.18 8.14 -6.35
N ASP A 51 2.46 7.61 -7.33
CA ASP A 51 2.52 8.08 -8.71
C ASP A 51 2.02 9.53 -8.85
N VAL A 52 0.93 9.88 -8.16
CA VAL A 52 0.38 11.25 -8.18
C VAL A 52 1.33 12.21 -7.47
N TRP A 53 1.79 11.84 -6.27
CA TRP A 53 2.69 12.67 -5.48
C TRP A 53 4.02 12.92 -6.18
N ALA A 54 4.64 11.89 -6.77
CA ALA A 54 5.90 12.04 -7.50
C ALA A 54 5.73 12.95 -8.73
N LYS A 55 4.58 12.88 -9.42
CA LYS A 55 4.28 13.78 -10.55
C LYS A 55 4.12 15.24 -10.11
N VAL A 56 3.42 15.50 -9.00
CA VAL A 56 3.20 16.85 -8.48
C VAL A 56 4.52 17.48 -8.05
N ASN A 57 5.36 16.73 -7.33
CA ASN A 57 6.66 17.19 -6.84
C ASN A 57 7.79 17.06 -7.86
N LYS A 58 7.51 16.54 -9.06
CA LYS A 58 8.47 16.33 -10.15
C LYS A 58 9.65 15.43 -9.76
N TYR A 59 9.42 14.44 -8.91
CA TYR A 59 10.42 13.44 -8.54
C TYR A 59 10.48 12.31 -9.58
N ASP A 60 11.70 11.90 -9.93
CA ASP A 60 11.92 10.67 -10.69
C ASP A 60 12.03 9.48 -9.74
N ILE A 61 10.99 8.66 -9.70
CA ILE A 61 10.92 7.42 -8.90
C ILE A 61 11.10 6.17 -9.76
N SER A 62 11.61 6.30 -10.99
CA SER A 62 11.81 5.16 -11.90
C SER A 62 13.02 4.30 -11.54
N THR A 63 13.92 4.83 -10.70
CA THR A 63 15.13 4.17 -10.18
C THR A 63 15.02 3.88 -8.69
N ASP A 64 15.82 2.93 -8.20
CA ASP A 64 15.90 2.60 -6.78
C ASP A 64 16.44 3.80 -5.96
N GLU A 65 17.47 4.47 -6.47
CA GLU A 65 18.05 5.64 -5.82
C GLU A 65 17.04 6.78 -5.73
N GLY A 66 16.26 7.01 -6.79
CA GLY A 66 15.25 8.05 -6.86
C GLY A 66 14.17 7.87 -5.79
N ILE A 67 13.60 6.67 -5.67
CA ILE A 67 12.60 6.40 -4.63
C ILE A 67 13.20 6.38 -3.22
N LEU A 68 14.42 5.87 -3.04
CA LEU A 68 15.08 5.84 -1.73
C LEU A 68 15.36 7.24 -1.19
N ALA A 69 15.62 8.22 -2.07
CA ALA A 69 15.84 9.61 -1.70
C ALA A 69 14.56 10.30 -1.19
N VAL A 70 13.39 9.91 -1.71
CA VAL A 70 12.13 10.66 -1.49
C VAL A 70 11.08 9.89 -0.68
N ARG A 71 11.29 8.58 -0.42
CA ARG A 71 10.29 7.74 0.27
C ARG A 71 9.95 8.22 1.67
N ASP A 72 10.91 8.80 2.40
CA ASP A 72 10.69 9.24 3.78
C ASP A 72 9.80 10.50 3.81
N GLU A 73 9.97 11.39 2.83
CA GLU A 73 9.09 12.56 2.60
C GLU A 73 7.68 12.09 2.21
N PHE A 74 7.56 11.18 1.24
CA PHE A 74 6.28 10.59 0.86
C PHE A 74 5.55 9.98 2.08
N ILE A 75 6.26 9.22 2.91
CA ILE A 75 5.69 8.58 4.11
C ILE A 75 5.24 9.62 5.14
N ALA A 76 5.99 10.72 5.30
CA ALA A 76 5.65 11.79 6.23
C ALA A 76 4.36 12.52 5.79
N GLU A 77 4.22 12.80 4.50
CA GLU A 77 3.06 13.51 3.94
C GLU A 77 1.80 12.64 3.87
N HIS A 78 1.95 11.33 3.65
CA HIS A 78 0.83 10.38 3.50
C HIS A 78 0.68 9.47 4.73
N ARG A 79 1.05 9.97 5.91
CA ARG A 79 1.01 9.19 7.15
C ARG A 79 -0.39 8.65 7.41
N THR A 80 -1.41 9.47 7.23
CA THR A 80 -2.82 9.10 7.42
C THR A 80 -3.21 7.93 6.53
N GLU A 81 -2.89 7.99 5.24
CA GLU A 81 -3.23 6.94 4.27
C GLU A 81 -2.45 5.64 4.48
N LEU A 82 -1.20 5.76 4.95
CA LEU A 82 -0.31 4.62 5.17
C LEU A 82 -0.54 3.91 6.50
N TYR A 83 -0.94 4.63 7.55
CA TYR A 83 -1.01 4.10 8.93
C TYR A 83 -2.38 4.19 9.59
N ASP A 84 -3.17 5.24 9.32
CA ASP A 84 -4.44 5.44 10.02
C ASP A 84 -5.63 4.87 9.22
N LEU A 85 -5.52 4.91 7.89
CA LEU A 85 -6.49 4.40 6.93
C LEU A 85 -6.10 3.02 6.41
N VAL A 86 -5.65 2.18 7.35
CA VAL A 86 -5.41 0.75 7.13
C VAL A 86 -6.21 -0.08 8.12
N ARG A 87 -6.60 -1.29 7.73
CA ARG A 87 -7.27 -2.22 8.65
C ARG A 87 -6.68 -3.61 8.54
N THR A 88 -6.69 -4.31 9.67
CA THR A 88 -6.42 -5.74 9.68
C THR A 88 -7.70 -6.47 9.29
N LEU A 89 -7.65 -7.25 8.23
CA LEU A 89 -8.79 -8.00 7.69
C LEU A 89 -8.40 -9.45 7.51
N CYS A 90 -9.34 -10.38 7.71
CA CYS A 90 -9.12 -11.75 7.25
C CYS A 90 -9.15 -11.80 5.73
N ASN A 91 -8.48 -12.78 5.12
CA ASN A 91 -8.35 -12.90 3.67
C ASN A 91 -9.71 -12.81 2.93
N LYS A 92 -10.76 -13.46 3.45
CA LYS A 92 -12.12 -13.38 2.89
C LYS A 92 -12.59 -11.93 2.72
N HIS A 93 -12.47 -11.13 3.78
CA HIS A 93 -12.86 -9.72 3.74
C HIS A 93 -11.89 -8.88 2.93
N HIS A 94 -10.59 -9.18 3.02
CA HIS A 94 -9.54 -8.50 2.29
C HIS A 94 -9.78 -8.57 0.77
N VAL A 95 -10.02 -9.78 0.25
CA VAL A 95 -10.29 -10.03 -1.17
C VAL A 95 -11.62 -9.41 -1.60
N ASN A 96 -12.68 -9.54 -0.78
CA ASN A 96 -13.98 -8.94 -1.09
C ASN A 96 -13.92 -7.42 -1.19
N LEU A 97 -13.14 -6.76 -0.33
CA LEU A 97 -13.01 -5.31 -0.37
C LEU A 97 -12.20 -4.83 -1.58
N HIS A 98 -11.21 -5.61 -2.03
CA HIS A 98 -10.54 -5.36 -3.32
C HIS A 98 -11.47 -5.57 -4.53
N LYS A 99 -12.42 -6.51 -4.48
CA LYS A 99 -13.44 -6.69 -5.53
C LYS A 99 -14.32 -5.45 -5.69
N ILE A 100 -14.78 -4.87 -4.57
CA ILE A 100 -15.63 -3.67 -4.58
C ILE A 100 -14.85 -2.46 -5.14
N LYS A 101 -13.58 -2.27 -4.73
CA LYS A 101 -12.75 -1.15 -5.22
C LYS A 101 -12.40 -1.20 -6.71
N ASN A 102 -12.38 -2.39 -7.32
CA ASN A 102 -12.03 -2.54 -8.74
C ASN A 102 -13.24 -2.50 -9.68
N GLY A 103 -14.43 -2.15 -9.21
CA GLY A 103 -15.58 -1.87 -10.08
C GLY A 103 -16.07 -3.05 -10.93
N MET A 104 -15.96 -4.29 -10.43
CA MET A 104 -16.63 -5.44 -11.05
C MET A 104 -17.94 -5.71 -10.32
N VAL A 105 -19.01 -5.08 -10.83
CA VAL A 105 -20.39 -5.60 -10.78
C VAL A 105 -20.69 -6.26 -12.12
#